data_AF-A0A7C5VEV6-F1
#
_entry.id   AF-A0A7C5VEV6-F1
#
_cell.length_a   1.000
_cell.length_b   1.000
_cell.length_c   1.000
_cell.angle_alpha   90.00
_cell.angle_beta   90.00
_cell.angle_gamma   90.00
#
_symmetry.space_group_name_H-M   'P 1'
#
loop_
_entity.id
_entity.type
_entity.pdbx_description
1 polymer ?
#
loop_
_entity_poly.entity_id
_entity_poly.type
_entity_poly.pdbx_seq_one_letter_code
_entity_poly.pdbx_strand_id
1 'polypeptide(L)'
;MEAEAALSGLVDLVTAGITFIKPVFDPQTETGISYPDADAAFGTRGRKTEEILERLHQAGILKRMLLDVVRACPRCGFLDVEVKEVCPKCKSSMIASTETGMLCKVCGSTFNASDLLLGCVRCGNVFRQDNTRFKPLYAYILAKKDVEGPPRPRTLEFTGKLTLNESIGEELRKSMESLVSRIERAVQELVEINKELMMSRIRGEREEAKPVLLMPRATRLSEALRRTLNALQELGRAAAEEVAAKTGRARSLESVYLNQLTQLGLVRKVRVGKKVVFEPIEPRPDGTGAKG
;
A
#
# COMPACT_ATOMS: atom_id res chain seq x y z
N MET A 1 27.41 5.86 -23.28
CA MET A 1 27.08 4.57 -22.63
C MET A 1 25.90 4.68 -21.66
N GLU A 2 26.02 5.17 -20.42
CA GLU A 2 24.85 5.16 -19.49
C GLU A 2 23.67 6.06 -19.92
N ALA A 3 23.94 7.24 -20.48
CA ALA A 3 22.90 8.17 -20.92
C ALA A 3 22.13 7.65 -22.15
N GLU A 4 22.82 6.98 -23.07
CA GLU A 4 22.21 6.37 -24.27
C GLU A 4 21.30 5.19 -23.89
N ALA A 5 21.71 4.36 -22.92
CA ALA A 5 20.89 3.26 -22.43
C ALA A 5 19.61 3.76 -21.74
N ALA A 6 19.70 4.84 -20.95
CA ALA A 6 18.54 5.46 -20.32
C ALA A 6 17.57 6.08 -21.35
N LEU A 7 18.10 6.71 -22.40
CA LEU A 7 17.29 7.26 -23.49
C LEU A 7 16.63 6.17 -24.33
N SER A 8 17.34 5.08 -24.62
CA SER A 8 16.79 3.91 -25.32
C SER A 8 15.64 3.28 -24.54
N GLY A 9 15.82 3.03 -23.25
CA GLY A 9 14.74 2.49 -22.42
C GLY A 9 13.54 3.44 -22.29
N LEU A 10 13.75 4.75 -22.40
CA LEU A 10 12.63 5.69 -22.45
C LEU A 10 11.81 5.56 -23.74
N VAL A 11 12.46 5.29 -24.88
CA VAL A 11 11.78 4.96 -26.13
C VAL A 11 10.97 3.66 -25.98
N ASP A 12 11.52 2.66 -25.30
CA ASP A 12 10.82 1.40 -25.02
C ASP A 12 9.56 1.61 -24.15
N LEU A 13 9.63 2.46 -23.13
CA LEU A 13 8.46 2.83 -22.31
C LEU A 13 7.38 3.53 -23.14
N VAL A 14 7.77 4.48 -24.00
CA VAL A 14 6.84 5.23 -24.85
C VAL A 14 6.20 4.32 -25.89
N THR A 15 6.97 3.46 -26.54
CA THR A 15 6.46 2.50 -27.54
C THR A 15 5.52 1.47 -26.92
N ALA A 16 5.76 1.08 -25.67
CA ALA A 16 4.84 0.25 -24.89
C ALA A 16 3.58 1.01 -24.39
N GLY A 17 3.45 2.31 -24.66
CA GLY A 17 2.33 3.14 -24.22
C GLY A 17 2.34 3.46 -22.72
N ILE A 18 3.47 3.23 -22.05
CA ILE A 18 3.62 3.43 -20.61
C ILE A 18 3.91 4.91 -20.34
N THR A 19 2.88 5.61 -19.88
CA THR A 19 2.95 7.05 -19.56
C THR A 19 3.10 7.32 -18.07
N PHE A 20 2.80 6.32 -17.23
CA PHE A 20 2.81 6.40 -15.77
C PHE A 20 3.62 5.25 -15.18
N ILE A 21 4.80 5.56 -14.66
CA ILE A 21 5.74 4.59 -14.08
C ILE A 21 5.47 4.52 -12.57
N LYS A 22 4.94 3.38 -12.12
CA LYS A 22 4.49 3.19 -10.74
C LYS A 22 5.49 2.36 -9.92
N PRO A 23 5.80 2.76 -8.67
CA PRO A 23 6.59 1.92 -7.77
C PRO A 23 5.76 0.76 -7.21
N VAL A 24 6.43 -0.36 -6.98
CA VAL A 24 5.89 -1.55 -6.30
C VAL A 24 6.86 -1.94 -5.19
N PHE A 25 6.33 -2.41 -4.06
CA PHE A 25 7.15 -2.95 -2.98
C PHE A 25 7.78 -4.27 -3.43
N ASP A 26 9.10 -4.34 -3.38
CA ASP A 26 9.87 -5.53 -3.74
C ASP A 26 10.96 -5.79 -2.71
N PRO A 27 10.79 -6.79 -1.82
CA PRO A 27 11.76 -7.05 -0.76
C PRO A 27 13.10 -7.61 -1.28
N GLN A 28 13.17 -8.00 -2.55
CA GLN A 28 14.41 -8.49 -3.18
C GLN A 28 15.33 -7.36 -3.63
N THR A 29 14.83 -6.13 -3.74
CA THR A 29 15.68 -4.98 -4.09
C THR A 29 16.36 -4.40 -2.87
N GLU A 30 17.45 -3.66 -3.09
CA GLU A 30 18.17 -3.05 -1.97
C GLU A 30 17.33 -2.01 -1.21
N THR A 31 16.46 -1.30 -1.91
CA THR A 31 15.66 -0.22 -1.33
C THR A 31 14.30 -0.71 -0.83
N GLY A 32 13.86 -1.91 -1.22
CA GLY A 32 12.51 -2.40 -0.97
C GLY A 32 11.48 -1.90 -1.98
N ILE A 33 11.92 -1.16 -3.00
CA ILE A 33 11.10 -0.64 -4.09
C ILE A 33 11.64 -1.18 -5.42
N SER A 34 10.74 -1.48 -6.34
CA SER A 34 11.01 -1.75 -7.75
C SER A 34 10.07 -0.90 -8.59
N TYR A 35 10.50 -0.56 -9.80
CA TYR A 35 9.66 0.07 -10.81
C TYR A 35 9.57 -0.88 -11.98
N PRO A 36 8.67 -1.88 -11.98
CA PRO A 36 8.74 -3.01 -12.91
C PRO A 36 8.86 -2.61 -14.39
N ASP A 37 8.09 -1.61 -14.80
CA ASP A 37 8.11 -1.09 -16.17
C ASP A 37 9.46 -0.45 -16.52
N ALA A 38 10.01 0.37 -15.63
CA ALA A 38 11.30 1.02 -15.81
C ALA A 38 12.48 0.05 -15.64
N ASP A 39 12.36 -0.93 -14.73
CA ASP A 39 13.34 -1.99 -14.52
C ASP A 39 13.50 -2.80 -15.82
N ALA A 40 12.37 -3.17 -16.44
CA ALA A 40 12.35 -3.87 -17.72
C ALA A 40 12.94 -3.02 -18.85
N ALA A 41 12.51 -1.75 -18.97
CA ALA A 41 12.94 -0.89 -20.06
C ALA A 41 14.40 -0.45 -19.99
N PHE A 42 14.93 -0.18 -18.78
CA PHE A 42 16.33 0.21 -18.61
C PHE A 42 17.27 -0.98 -18.43
N GLY A 43 16.75 -2.20 -18.28
CA GLY A 43 17.55 -3.38 -17.93
C GLY A 43 18.27 -3.24 -16.57
N THR A 44 17.69 -2.46 -15.66
CA THR A 44 18.24 -2.18 -14.33
C THR A 44 17.25 -2.58 -13.23
N ARG A 45 17.66 -2.48 -11.95
CA ARG A 45 16.76 -2.78 -10.83
C ARG A 45 17.10 -1.96 -9.60
N GLY A 46 16.07 -1.67 -8.79
CA GLY A 46 16.22 -1.06 -7.46
C GLY A 46 16.91 0.30 -7.53
N ARG A 47 18.01 0.47 -6.80
CA ARG A 47 18.71 1.77 -6.67
C ARG A 47 19.16 2.35 -8.02
N LYS A 48 19.64 1.50 -8.94
CA LYS A 48 20.09 1.96 -10.26
C LYS A 48 18.93 2.54 -11.07
N THR A 49 17.77 1.89 -11.05
CA THR A 49 16.55 2.39 -11.69
C THR A 49 16.08 3.69 -11.07
N GLU A 50 16.09 3.78 -9.73
CA GLU A 50 15.76 5.03 -9.01
C GLU A 50 16.67 6.19 -9.44
N GLU A 51 17.97 5.95 -9.57
CA GLU A 51 18.95 6.96 -10.02
C GLU A 51 18.70 7.40 -11.47
N ILE A 52 18.36 6.49 -12.37
CA ILE A 52 17.99 6.82 -13.76
C ILE A 52 16.71 7.66 -13.81
N LEU A 53 15.67 7.25 -13.08
CA LEU A 53 14.39 7.98 -13.02
C LEU A 53 14.58 9.40 -12.46
N GLU A 54 15.41 9.55 -11.42
CA GLU A 54 15.72 10.87 -10.85
C GLU A 54 16.53 11.73 -11.83
N ARG A 55 17.50 11.17 -12.56
CA ARG A 55 18.22 11.89 -13.63
C ARG A 55 17.29 12.33 -14.75
N LEU A 56 16.36 11.48 -15.19
CA LEU A 56 15.35 11.81 -16.20
C LEU A 56 14.36 12.88 -15.70
N HIS A 57 14.05 12.88 -14.40
CA HIS A 57 13.28 13.94 -13.77
C HIS A 57 14.04 15.28 -13.77
N GLN A 58 15.30 15.27 -13.38
CA GLN A 58 16.16 16.47 -13.39
C GLN A 58 16.37 17.02 -14.80
N ALA A 59 16.41 16.15 -15.81
CA ALA A 59 16.45 16.54 -17.22
C ALA A 59 15.09 17.08 -17.74
N GLY A 60 14.03 17.08 -16.93
CA GLY A 60 12.70 17.56 -17.30
C GLY A 60 11.90 16.62 -18.19
N ILE A 61 12.42 15.42 -18.48
CA ILE A 61 11.76 14.40 -19.32
C ILE A 61 10.64 13.72 -18.52
N LEU A 62 10.85 13.51 -17.22
CA LEU A 62 9.85 12.97 -16.31
C LEU A 62 9.36 14.03 -15.32
N LYS A 63 8.05 14.11 -15.11
CA LYS A 63 7.47 14.78 -13.94
C LYS A 63 7.27 13.74 -12.85
N ARG A 64 7.78 13.98 -11.64
CA ARG A 64 7.55 13.11 -10.47
C ARG A 64 6.33 13.56 -9.67
N MET A 65 5.59 12.60 -9.15
CA MET A 65 4.43 12.80 -8.29
C MET A 65 4.67 12.06 -6.97
N LEU A 66 4.52 12.75 -5.84
CA LEU A 66 4.59 12.12 -4.52
C LEU A 66 3.36 11.25 -4.32
N LEU A 67 3.56 9.95 -4.17
CA LEU A 67 2.48 9.01 -3.83
C LEU A 67 2.29 8.88 -2.32
N ASP A 68 3.40 8.71 -1.59
CA ASP A 68 3.36 8.49 -0.14
C ASP A 68 4.69 8.87 0.52
N VAL A 69 4.72 8.93 1.84
CA VAL A 69 5.92 9.08 2.67
C VAL A 69 6.05 7.84 3.55
N VAL A 70 6.94 6.95 3.14
CA VAL A 70 7.11 5.62 3.74
C VAL A 70 8.21 5.61 4.78
N ARG A 71 8.05 4.75 5.80
CA ARG A 71 9.06 4.54 6.84
C ARG A 71 10.23 3.75 6.26
N ALA A 72 11.44 4.15 6.60
CA ALA A 72 12.67 3.54 6.17
C ALA A 72 13.58 3.28 7.36
N CYS A 73 14.32 2.17 7.30
CA CYS A 73 15.33 1.85 8.28
C CYS A 73 16.40 2.96 8.32
N PRO A 74 16.74 3.51 9.50
CA PRO A 74 17.76 4.56 9.62
C PRO A 74 19.17 4.07 9.28
N ARG A 75 19.41 2.75 9.34
CA ARG A 75 20.72 2.14 9.08
C ARG A 75 20.95 1.83 7.61
N CYS A 76 19.97 1.26 6.91
CA CYS A 76 20.14 0.78 5.52
C CYS A 76 19.14 1.37 4.51
N GLY A 77 18.16 2.16 4.95
CA GLY A 77 17.17 2.80 4.07
C GLY A 77 16.07 1.87 3.54
N PHE A 78 16.06 0.58 3.91
CA PHE A 78 15.02 -0.38 3.50
C PHE A 78 13.66 -0.03 4.10
N LEU A 79 12.60 -0.20 3.31
CA LEU A 79 11.25 0.23 3.69
C LEU A 79 10.48 -0.72 4.61
N ASP A 80 10.88 -1.98 4.67
CA ASP A 80 10.16 -2.97 5.46
C ASP A 80 10.71 -3.03 6.89
N VAL A 81 9.93 -2.45 7.80
CA VAL A 81 10.24 -2.32 9.22
C VAL A 81 9.09 -2.92 10.03
N GLU A 82 9.38 -4.00 10.74
CA GLU A 82 8.42 -4.71 11.58
C GLU A 82 8.35 -4.11 12.97
N VAL A 83 7.15 -4.01 13.52
CA VAL A 83 6.94 -3.63 14.92
C VAL A 83 7.08 -4.87 15.80
N LYS A 84 7.97 -4.81 16.79
CA LYS A 84 8.21 -5.84 17.80
C LYS A 84 7.85 -5.31 19.18
N GLU A 85 7.06 -6.08 19.91
CA GLU A 85 6.84 -5.89 21.34
C GLU A 85 8.05 -6.38 22.12
N VAL A 86 8.49 -5.56 23.06
CA VAL A 86 9.62 -5.89 23.92
C VAL A 86 9.34 -5.51 25.37
N CYS A 87 9.98 -6.24 26.28
CA CYS A 87 9.95 -5.95 27.70
C CYS A 87 10.49 -4.52 27.94
N PRO A 88 9.77 -3.66 28.68
CA PRO A 88 10.24 -2.31 28.98
C PRO A 88 11.60 -2.28 29.69
N LYS A 89 11.88 -3.31 30.52
CA LYS A 89 13.08 -3.40 31.36
C LYS A 89 14.31 -3.91 30.59
N CYS A 90 14.21 -5.07 29.93
CA CYS A 90 15.36 -5.73 29.29
C CYS A 90 15.32 -5.75 27.74
N LYS A 91 14.28 -5.17 27.13
CA LYS A 91 14.04 -5.17 25.67
C LYS A 91 13.94 -6.55 25.01
N SER A 92 13.75 -7.62 25.78
CA SER A 92 13.48 -8.95 25.26
C SER A 92 12.08 -9.04 24.63
N SER A 93 11.95 -9.70 23.49
CA SER A 93 10.66 -10.01 22.85
C SER A 93 9.96 -11.23 23.45
N MET A 94 10.57 -11.92 24.43
CA MET A 94 10.01 -13.10 25.07
C MET A 94 9.05 -12.70 26.20
N ILE A 95 7.83 -12.34 25.81
CA ILE A 95 6.77 -11.88 26.70
C ILE A 95 5.65 -12.93 26.73
N ALA A 96 5.13 -13.22 27.92
CA ALA A 96 3.95 -14.05 28.14
C ALA A 96 2.80 -13.20 28.64
N SER A 97 1.61 -13.36 28.06
CA SER A 97 0.37 -12.80 28.60
C SER A 97 -0.08 -13.63 29.80
N THR A 98 -0.48 -12.95 30.87
CA THR A 98 -0.94 -13.53 32.14
C THR A 98 -2.25 -12.86 32.56
N GLU A 99 -2.98 -13.42 33.52
CA GLU A 99 -4.27 -12.87 33.99
C GLU A 99 -4.15 -11.44 34.54
N THR A 100 -3.00 -11.07 35.10
CA THR A 100 -2.76 -9.76 35.73
C THR A 100 -1.92 -8.81 34.89
N GLY A 101 -1.52 -9.19 33.66
CA GLY A 101 -0.68 -8.37 32.79
C GLY A 101 0.25 -9.19 31.90
N MET A 102 1.47 -8.71 31.67
CA MET A 102 2.49 -9.37 30.87
C MET A 102 3.72 -9.69 31.73
N LEU A 103 4.33 -10.86 31.49
CA LEU A 103 5.55 -11.33 32.16
C LEU A 103 6.66 -11.48 31.14
N CYS A 104 7.83 -10.90 31.39
CA CYS A 104 9.02 -11.20 30.61
C CYS A 104 9.65 -12.52 31.05
N LYS A 105 9.78 -13.49 30.13
CA LYS A 105 10.41 -14.79 30.42
C LYS A 105 11.93 -14.71 30.62
N VAL A 106 12.56 -13.60 30.23
CA VAL A 106 14.03 -13.43 30.33
C VAL A 106 14.43 -12.77 31.66
N CYS A 107 13.76 -11.69 32.06
CA CYS A 107 14.14 -10.95 33.27
C CYS A 107 13.13 -11.08 34.43
N GLY A 108 12.02 -11.79 34.22
CA GLY A 108 11.00 -12.04 35.23
C GLY A 108 10.13 -10.83 35.59
N SER A 109 10.29 -9.68 34.92
CA SER A 109 9.48 -8.49 35.24
C SER A 109 8.03 -8.66 34.78
N THR A 110 7.09 -8.28 35.65
CA THR A 110 5.67 -8.09 35.30
C THR A 110 5.40 -6.63 34.92
N PHE A 111 4.59 -6.41 33.89
CA PHE A 111 4.24 -5.08 33.38
C PHE A 111 2.91 -5.14 32.63
N ASN A 112 2.22 -3.99 32.53
CA ASN A 112 0.90 -3.91 31.89
C ASN A 112 0.95 -3.34 30.46
N ALA A 113 2.09 -2.80 30.06
CA ALA A 113 2.34 -2.27 28.72
C ALA A 113 3.75 -2.66 28.26
N SER A 114 3.85 -3.25 27.07
CA SER A 114 5.10 -3.54 26.39
C SER A 114 5.63 -2.29 25.68
N ASP A 115 6.95 -2.20 25.58
CA ASP A 115 7.58 -1.19 24.74
C ASP A 115 7.53 -1.66 23.28
N LEU A 116 7.42 -0.72 22.34
CA LEU A 116 7.45 -1.00 20.91
C LEU A 116 8.79 -0.60 20.32
N LEU A 117 9.46 -1.55 19.68
CA LEU A 117 10.64 -1.30 18.85
C LEU A 117 10.34 -1.67 17.40
N LEU A 118 10.99 -0.98 16.47
CA LEU A 118 10.98 -1.30 15.05
C LEU A 118 12.22 -2.13 14.72
N GLY A 119 12.03 -3.20 13.96
CA GLY A 119 13.09 -4.06 13.45
C GLY A 119 13.10 -4.04 11.94
N CYS A 120 14.23 -3.70 11.31
CA CYS A 120 14.38 -3.83 9.87
C CYS A 120 14.52 -5.31 9.48
N VAL A 121 13.66 -5.81 8.60
CA VAL A 121 13.71 -7.22 8.16
C VAL A 121 14.97 -7.53 7.33
N ARG A 122 15.58 -6.51 6.71
CA ARG A 122 16.77 -6.67 5.87
C ARG A 122 18.08 -6.70 6.64
N CYS A 123 18.30 -5.73 7.54
CA CYS A 123 19.59 -5.59 8.26
C CYS A 123 19.52 -5.96 9.74
N GLY A 124 18.34 -6.33 10.26
CA GLY A 124 18.13 -6.65 11.67
C GLY A 124 18.25 -5.48 12.63
N ASN A 125 18.46 -4.25 12.14
CA ASN A 125 18.58 -3.08 12.99
C ASN A 125 17.30 -2.85 13.80
N VAL A 126 17.44 -2.73 15.12
CA VAL A 126 16.34 -2.47 16.04
C VAL A 126 16.41 -1.03 16.55
N PHE A 127 15.33 -0.28 16.44
CA PHE A 127 15.31 1.16 16.73
C PHE A 127 13.93 1.62 17.22
N ARG A 128 13.84 2.79 17.86
CA ARG A 128 12.57 3.38 18.31
C ARG A 128 11.85 4.08 17.15
N GLN A 129 10.55 4.32 17.28
CA GLN A 129 9.79 5.04 16.26
C GLN A 129 10.39 6.42 15.96
N ASP A 130 10.86 7.15 16.97
CA ASP A 130 11.48 8.47 16.82
C ASP A 130 12.73 8.48 15.93
N ASN A 131 13.41 7.33 15.82
CA ASN A 131 14.61 7.16 15.00
C ASN A 131 14.29 6.66 13.58
N THR A 132 13.02 6.64 13.19
CA THR A 132 12.59 6.21 11.86
C THR A 132 12.89 7.29 10.84
N ARG A 133 13.52 6.92 9.72
CA ARG A 133 13.65 7.83 8.58
C ARG A 133 12.40 7.75 7.73
N PHE A 134 11.99 8.88 7.16
CA PHE A 134 10.88 8.93 6.22
C PHE A 134 11.43 9.17 4.82
N LYS A 135 11.11 8.27 3.89
CA LYS A 135 11.51 8.38 2.48
C LYS A 135 10.25 8.65 1.64
N PRO A 136 10.24 9.70 0.79
CA PRO A 136 9.13 9.89 -0.14
C PRO A 136 9.16 8.80 -1.23
N LEU A 137 7.97 8.28 -1.56
CA LEU A 137 7.74 7.33 -2.63
C LEU A 137 7.16 8.07 -3.84
N TYR A 138 7.90 8.07 -4.96
CA TYR A 138 7.50 8.79 -6.16
C TYR A 138 6.98 7.86 -7.25
N ALA A 139 5.97 8.30 -7.98
CA ALA A 139 5.67 7.84 -9.33
C ALA A 139 6.20 8.86 -10.34
N TYR A 140 6.45 8.41 -11.57
CA TYR A 140 6.95 9.26 -12.65
C TYR A 140 6.01 9.24 -13.83
N ILE A 141 5.86 10.39 -14.49
CA ILE A 141 5.00 10.59 -15.64
C ILE A 141 5.84 11.23 -16.73
N LEU A 142 5.69 10.78 -17.97
CA LEU A 142 6.32 11.44 -19.12
C LEU A 142 5.83 12.89 -19.21
N ALA A 143 6.76 13.84 -19.20
CA ALA A 143 6.46 15.23 -19.43
C ALA A 143 6.01 15.38 -20.89
N LYS A 144 4.74 15.74 -21.12
CA LYS A 144 4.36 16.29 -22.42
C LYS A 144 5.22 17.53 -22.65
N LYS A 145 5.77 17.66 -23.87
CA LYS A 145 6.53 18.84 -24.29
C LYS A 145 5.55 20.00 -24.42
N ASP A 146 5.24 20.64 -23.30
CA ASP A 146 4.58 21.94 -23.31
C ASP A 146 5.60 22.91 -23.93
N VAL A 147 5.26 23.50 -25.07
CA VAL A 147 6.05 24.56 -25.71
C VAL A 147 6.28 25.67 -24.66
N GLU A 148 7.52 26.16 -24.63
CA GLU A 148 8.12 27.01 -23.59
C GLU A 148 7.19 28.05 -22.94
N GLY A 149 7.20 28.06 -21.61
CA GLY A 149 6.84 29.22 -20.81
C GLY A 149 7.86 29.39 -19.68
N PRO A 150 8.21 30.63 -19.30
CA PRO A 150 9.25 30.88 -18.30
C PRO A 150 8.90 30.21 -16.95
N PRO A 151 9.90 29.89 -16.11
CA PRO A 151 9.70 29.12 -14.89
C PRO A 151 8.74 29.85 -13.96
N ARG A 152 7.55 29.28 -13.75
CA ARG A 152 6.55 29.85 -12.84
C ARG A 152 7.08 29.74 -11.40
N PRO A 153 7.08 30.82 -10.62
CA PRO A 153 7.49 30.78 -9.22
C PRO A 153 6.55 29.91 -8.39
N ARG A 154 7.13 29.32 -7.33
CA ARG A 154 6.51 28.36 -6.42
C ARG A 154 5.49 29.03 -5.50
N THR A 155 4.30 29.34 -5.98
CA THR A 155 3.09 29.47 -5.16
C THR A 155 1.89 29.30 -6.08
N LEU A 156 1.13 28.20 -5.93
CA LEU A 156 -0.11 27.99 -6.67
C LEU A 156 -1.26 28.55 -5.82
N GLU A 157 -1.59 29.82 -6.04
CA GLU A 157 -2.95 30.29 -5.83
C GLU A 157 -3.82 29.72 -6.94
N PHE A 158 -4.90 29.06 -6.54
CA PHE A 158 -5.88 28.47 -7.44
C PHE A 158 -6.80 29.57 -7.95
N THR A 159 -6.56 30.08 -9.15
CA THR A 159 -7.56 30.86 -9.90
C THR A 159 -7.76 30.22 -11.27
N GLY A 160 -8.93 29.62 -11.46
CA GLY A 160 -9.31 28.98 -12.70
C GLY A 160 -9.48 29.96 -13.85
N LYS A 161 -9.10 29.50 -15.06
CA LYS A 161 -9.83 29.58 -16.33
C LYS A 161 -8.85 29.24 -17.46
N LEU A 162 -8.99 28.05 -18.03
CA LEU A 162 -8.35 27.69 -19.30
C LEU A 162 -9.38 27.94 -20.40
N THR A 163 -9.16 28.98 -21.21
CA THR A 163 -9.87 29.20 -22.47
C THR A 163 -9.29 28.24 -23.50
N LEU A 164 -9.96 27.11 -23.71
CA LEU A 164 -9.77 26.26 -24.89
C LEU A 164 -10.53 26.90 -26.05
N ASN A 165 -9.95 26.87 -27.27
CA ASN A 165 -10.66 27.29 -28.48
C ASN A 165 -12.02 26.56 -28.55
N GLU A 166 -13.09 27.32 -28.80
CA GLU A 166 -14.48 26.91 -28.54
C GLU A 166 -14.88 25.57 -29.19
N SER A 167 -14.39 25.27 -30.40
CA SER A 167 -14.76 24.04 -31.11
C SER A 167 -14.14 22.77 -30.53
N ILE A 168 -12.84 22.79 -30.20
CA ILE A 168 -12.12 21.63 -29.62
C ILE A 168 -12.49 21.47 -28.14
N GLY A 169 -12.73 22.60 -27.46
CA GLY A 169 -13.20 22.62 -26.07
C GLY A 169 -14.57 21.95 -25.93
N GLU A 170 -15.53 22.25 -26.80
CA GLU A 170 -16.86 21.66 -26.75
C GLU A 170 -16.88 20.17 -27.07
N GLU A 171 -16.14 19.72 -28.08
CA GLU A 171 -16.09 18.29 -28.44
C GLU A 171 -15.41 17.45 -27.34
N LEU A 172 -14.32 17.95 -26.78
CA LEU A 172 -13.64 17.30 -25.66
C LEU A 172 -14.54 17.31 -24.42
N ARG A 173 -15.25 18.40 -24.17
CA ARG A 173 -16.17 18.53 -23.04
C ARG A 173 -17.37 17.59 -23.18
N LYS A 174 -17.99 17.49 -24.36
CA LYS A 174 -19.03 16.51 -24.67
C LYS A 174 -18.54 15.08 -24.53
N SER A 175 -17.31 14.80 -24.97
CA SER A 175 -16.68 13.47 -24.82
C SER A 175 -16.41 13.15 -23.35
N MET A 176 -15.91 14.10 -22.57
CA MET A 176 -15.69 13.94 -21.14
C MET A 176 -17.00 13.78 -20.37
N GLU A 177 -18.03 14.57 -20.66
CA GLU A 177 -19.36 14.45 -20.06
C GLU A 177 -20.02 13.11 -20.43
N SER A 178 -19.83 12.65 -21.67
CA SER A 178 -20.26 11.31 -22.10
C SER A 178 -19.53 10.19 -21.35
N LEU A 179 -18.21 10.31 -21.14
CA LEU A 179 -17.45 9.33 -20.37
C LEU A 179 -17.83 9.34 -18.89
N VAL A 180 -18.00 10.52 -18.29
CA VAL A 180 -18.44 10.67 -16.90
C VAL A 180 -19.83 10.04 -16.72
N SER A 181 -20.79 10.33 -17.59
CA SER A 181 -22.13 9.73 -17.52
C SER A 181 -22.13 8.21 -17.76
N ARG A 182 -21.20 7.67 -18.54
CA ARG A 182 -21.00 6.21 -18.70
C ARG A 182 -20.42 5.59 -17.43
N ILE A 183 -19.47 6.28 -16.79
CA ILE A 183 -18.88 5.84 -15.52
C ILE A 183 -19.91 5.89 -14.40
N GLU A 184 -20.70 6.97 -14.30
CA GLU A 184 -21.75 7.12 -13.29
C GLU A 184 -22.81 6.01 -13.42
N ARG A 185 -23.24 5.67 -14.64
CA ARG A 185 -24.15 4.54 -14.90
C ARG A 185 -23.53 3.19 -14.51
N ALA A 186 -22.28 2.93 -14.92
CA ALA A 186 -21.60 1.69 -14.56
C ALA A 186 -21.40 1.55 -13.04
N VAL A 187 -21.12 2.65 -12.33
CA VAL A 187 -21.00 2.66 -10.87
C VAL A 187 -22.37 2.39 -10.23
N GLN A 188 -23.44 2.99 -10.76
CA GLN A 188 -24.79 2.79 -10.24
C GLN A 188 -25.28 1.34 -10.43
N GLU A 189 -25.06 0.75 -11.62
CA GLU A 189 -25.35 -0.66 -11.88
C GLU A 189 -24.55 -1.58 -10.96
N LEU A 190 -23.27 -1.29 -10.72
CA LEU A 190 -22.46 -2.06 -9.77
C LEU A 190 -22.95 -1.93 -8.31
N VAL A 191 -23.51 -0.78 -7.93
CA VAL A 191 -24.12 -0.58 -6.61
C VAL A 191 -25.42 -1.37 -6.51
N GLU A 192 -26.23 -1.42 -7.55
CA GLU A 192 -27.48 -2.19 -7.60
C GLU A 192 -27.21 -3.70 -7.56
N ILE A 193 -26.26 -4.19 -8.36
CA ILE A 193 -25.80 -5.58 -8.33
C ILE A 193 -25.24 -5.93 -6.94
N ASN A 194 -24.43 -5.05 -6.33
CA ASN A 194 -23.93 -5.28 -4.97
C ASN A 194 -25.06 -5.27 -3.93
N LYS A 195 -26.11 -4.45 -4.10
CA LYS A 195 -27.30 -4.44 -3.23
C LYS A 195 -28.10 -5.73 -3.39
N GLU A 196 -28.33 -6.19 -4.61
CA GLU A 196 -29.00 -7.47 -4.87
C GLU A 196 -28.20 -8.64 -4.31
N LEU A 197 -26.89 -8.68 -4.50
CA LEU A 197 -26.00 -9.68 -3.89
C LEU A 197 -26.01 -9.61 -2.35
N MET A 198 -26.07 -8.42 -1.76
CA MET A 198 -26.24 -8.26 -0.31
C MET A 198 -27.60 -8.76 0.17
N MET A 199 -28.68 -8.51 -0.57
CA MET A 199 -30.04 -8.96 -0.20
C MET A 199 -30.22 -10.47 -0.40
N SER A 200 -29.55 -11.07 -1.39
CA SER A 200 -29.52 -12.52 -1.62
C SER A 200 -28.72 -13.26 -0.55
N ARG A 201 -27.66 -12.67 0.03
CA ARG A 201 -26.93 -13.26 1.17
C ARG A 201 -27.72 -13.26 2.48
N ILE A 202 -28.78 -12.47 2.60
CA ILE A 202 -29.68 -12.42 3.77
C ILE A 202 -30.76 -13.51 3.69
N ARG A 203 -31.16 -13.93 2.49
CA ARG A 203 -32.09 -15.05 2.28
C ARG A 203 -31.29 -16.34 2.12
N GLY A 204 -30.97 -16.93 3.27
CA GLY A 204 -30.01 -18.01 3.37
C GLY A 204 -30.35 -19.25 2.55
N GLU A 205 -29.34 -19.77 1.88
CA GLU A 205 -29.10 -21.20 1.72
C GLU A 205 -27.64 -21.43 2.12
N ARG A 206 -27.46 -22.10 3.27
CA ARG A 206 -26.18 -22.65 3.70
C ARG A 206 -25.96 -23.90 2.88
N GLU A 207 -24.98 -23.90 1.99
CA GLU A 207 -24.32 -25.14 1.59
C GLU A 207 -22.84 -25.09 1.94
N GLU A 208 -22.43 -26.14 2.64
CA GLU A 208 -21.09 -26.44 3.07
C GLU A 208 -20.21 -26.68 1.84
N ALA A 209 -19.16 -25.87 1.67
CA ALA A 209 -18.11 -26.20 0.71
C ALA A 209 -16.72 -25.80 1.24
N LYS A 210 -15.82 -26.78 1.13
CA LYS A 210 -14.47 -26.93 1.69
C LYS A 210 -13.51 -25.75 1.45
N PRO A 211 -12.43 -25.64 2.27
CA PRO A 211 -11.49 -24.54 2.21
C PRO A 211 -10.59 -24.70 0.98
N VAL A 212 -10.84 -23.89 -0.05
CA VAL A 212 -9.89 -23.74 -1.15
C VAL A 212 -8.96 -22.58 -0.78
N LEU A 213 -7.81 -22.98 -0.25
CA LEU A 213 -6.55 -22.25 -0.35
C LEU A 213 -6.48 -21.53 -1.70
N LEU A 214 -6.19 -20.22 -1.73
CA LEU A 214 -5.10 -19.68 -2.55
C LEU A 214 -4.90 -18.18 -2.33
N MET A 215 -3.75 -17.91 -1.72
CA MET A 215 -3.05 -16.63 -1.77
C MET A 215 -2.49 -16.39 -3.18
N PRO A 216 -2.65 -15.16 -3.69
CA PRO A 216 -1.55 -14.55 -4.45
C PRO A 216 -1.01 -13.26 -3.81
N ARG A 217 -1.71 -12.68 -2.82
CA ARG A 217 -1.26 -11.44 -2.13
C ARG A 217 -0.56 -11.64 -0.79
N ALA A 218 -0.76 -12.78 -0.15
CA ALA A 218 -0.28 -13.00 1.22
C ALA A 218 1.02 -13.80 1.31
N THR A 219 1.67 -14.08 0.17
CA THR A 219 3.04 -14.59 0.10
C THR A 219 4.09 -13.54 0.51
N ARG A 220 3.70 -12.26 0.67
CA ARG A 220 4.57 -11.16 1.13
C ARG A 220 4.08 -10.50 2.44
N LEU A 221 3.30 -11.19 3.25
CA LEU A 221 2.96 -10.69 4.59
C LEU A 221 3.93 -11.29 5.60
N SER A 222 4.43 -10.44 6.51
CA SER A 222 5.14 -10.95 7.68
C SER A 222 4.26 -11.91 8.47
N GLU A 223 4.88 -12.86 9.16
CA GLU A 223 4.17 -13.84 9.99
C GLU A 223 3.27 -13.14 11.02
N ALA A 224 3.68 -11.96 11.48
CA ALA A 224 2.92 -11.14 12.40
C ALA A 224 1.57 -10.66 11.80
N LEU A 225 1.61 -10.10 10.58
CA LEU A 225 0.44 -9.62 9.85
C LEU A 225 -0.48 -10.75 9.41
N ARG A 226 0.10 -11.89 9.01
CA ARG A 226 -0.67 -13.08 8.62
C ARG A 226 -1.50 -13.60 9.80
N ARG A 227 -0.92 -13.66 10.99
CA ARG A 227 -1.63 -14.11 12.20
C ARG A 227 -2.78 -13.18 12.59
N THR A 228 -2.59 -11.86 12.47
CA THR A 228 -3.66 -10.86 12.68
C THR A 228 -4.75 -10.97 11.63
N LEU A 229 -4.39 -11.14 10.36
CA LEU A 229 -5.34 -11.30 9.26
C LEU A 229 -6.17 -12.58 9.43
N ASN A 230 -5.54 -13.71 9.76
CA ASN A 230 -6.25 -14.98 9.99
C ASN A 230 -7.21 -14.87 11.18
N ALA A 231 -6.76 -14.29 12.30
CA ALA A 231 -7.62 -14.06 13.45
C ALA A 231 -8.83 -13.18 13.10
N LEU A 232 -8.63 -12.14 12.29
CA LEU A 232 -9.72 -11.28 11.81
C LEU A 232 -10.65 -12.00 10.82
N GLN A 233 -10.11 -12.81 9.89
CA GLN A 233 -10.90 -13.58 8.93
C GLN A 233 -11.82 -14.58 9.62
N GLU A 234 -11.33 -15.24 10.67
CA GLU A 234 -12.15 -16.15 11.47
C GLU A 234 -13.19 -15.43 12.33
N LEU A 235 -12.94 -14.17 12.73
CA LEU A 235 -13.88 -13.35 13.49
C LEU A 235 -14.89 -12.61 12.61
N GLY A 236 -14.62 -12.48 11.30
CA GLY A 236 -15.43 -11.75 10.33
C GLY A 236 -15.39 -10.24 10.53
N ARG A 237 -15.94 -9.73 11.63
CA ARG A 237 -15.93 -8.29 11.96
C ARG A 237 -15.56 -8.12 13.42
N ALA A 238 -14.40 -7.50 13.68
CA ALA A 238 -13.87 -7.43 15.04
C ALA A 238 -13.19 -6.11 15.36
N ALA A 239 -13.27 -5.69 16.62
CA ALA A 239 -12.48 -4.61 17.16
C ALA A 239 -11.05 -5.08 17.46
N ALA A 240 -10.09 -4.15 17.54
CA ALA A 240 -8.71 -4.50 17.88
C ALA A 240 -8.56 -5.22 19.24
N GLU A 241 -9.53 -5.04 20.13
CA GLU A 241 -9.60 -5.74 21.43
C GLU A 241 -9.95 -7.22 21.28
N GLU A 242 -10.88 -7.55 20.38
CA GLU A 242 -11.31 -8.93 20.12
C GLU A 242 -10.23 -9.69 19.33
N VAL A 243 -9.58 -9.03 18.39
CA VAL A 243 -8.44 -9.60 17.64
C VAL A 243 -7.24 -9.83 18.58
N ALA A 244 -7.01 -8.94 19.55
CA ALA A 244 -5.97 -9.10 20.57
C ALA A 244 -6.21 -10.29 21.49
N ALA A 245 -7.44 -10.47 21.97
CA ALA A 245 -7.81 -11.63 22.77
C ALA A 245 -7.56 -12.94 22.02
N LYS A 246 -7.81 -12.96 20.70
CA LYS A 246 -7.62 -14.16 19.88
C LYS A 246 -6.17 -14.45 19.50
N THR A 247 -5.40 -13.41 19.19
CA THR A 247 -3.98 -13.55 18.80
C THR A 247 -3.06 -13.74 20.01
N GLY A 248 -3.53 -13.39 21.21
CA GLY A 248 -2.76 -13.40 22.46
C GLY A 248 -1.80 -12.22 22.61
N ARG A 249 -1.90 -11.20 21.74
CA ARG A 249 -1.04 -10.01 21.73
C ARG A 249 -1.73 -8.80 22.37
N ALA A 250 -1.00 -7.72 22.62
CA ALA A 250 -1.61 -6.52 23.18
C ALA A 250 -2.55 -5.82 22.17
N ARG A 251 -3.64 -5.24 22.68
CA ARG A 251 -4.61 -4.45 21.91
C ARG A 251 -3.97 -3.32 21.09
N SER A 252 -2.96 -2.66 21.65
CA SER A 252 -2.23 -1.58 21.00
C SER A 252 -1.53 -2.06 19.73
N LEU A 253 -0.89 -3.23 19.79
CA LEU A 253 -0.19 -3.81 18.66
C LEU A 253 -1.14 -4.39 17.61
N GLU A 254 -2.24 -5.04 18.00
CA GLU A 254 -3.26 -5.46 17.03
C GLU A 254 -3.90 -4.26 16.32
N SER A 255 -4.08 -3.12 17.02
CA SER A 255 -4.51 -1.89 16.36
C SER A 255 -3.50 -1.41 15.31
N VAL A 256 -2.20 -1.55 15.56
CA VAL A 256 -1.15 -1.18 14.59
C VAL A 256 -1.17 -2.12 13.38
N TYR A 257 -1.23 -3.44 13.60
CA TYR A 257 -1.29 -4.41 12.51
C TYR A 257 -2.58 -4.31 11.69
N LEU A 258 -3.72 -4.07 12.32
CA LEU A 258 -4.99 -3.85 11.61
C LEU A 258 -4.96 -2.56 10.78
N ASN A 259 -4.34 -1.49 11.27
CA ASN A 259 -4.13 -0.29 10.47
C ASN A 259 -3.14 -0.56 9.30
N GLN A 260 -2.09 -1.34 9.51
CA GLN A 260 -1.16 -1.74 8.44
C GLN A 260 -1.85 -2.62 7.38
N LEU A 261 -2.68 -3.58 7.78
CA LEU A 261 -3.52 -4.37 6.88
C LEU A 261 -4.55 -3.51 6.13
N THR A 262 -5.02 -2.43 6.77
CA THR A 262 -5.89 -1.43 6.12
C THR A 262 -5.14 -0.65 5.04
N GLN A 263 -3.89 -0.24 5.32
CA GLN A 263 -3.02 0.42 4.34
C GLN A 263 -2.68 -0.50 3.16
N LEU A 264 -2.54 -1.80 3.42
CA LEU A 264 -2.32 -2.84 2.41
C LEU A 264 -3.60 -3.18 1.62
N GLY A 265 -4.75 -2.59 1.97
CA GLY A 265 -6.03 -2.81 1.29
C GLY A 265 -6.61 -4.22 1.48
N LEU A 266 -6.18 -4.93 2.54
CA LEU A 266 -6.67 -6.28 2.88
C LEU A 266 -7.81 -6.25 3.89
N VAL A 267 -7.94 -5.14 4.62
CA VAL A 267 -8.90 -4.95 5.69
C VAL A 267 -9.54 -3.57 5.55
N ARG A 268 -10.85 -3.45 5.79
CA ARG A 268 -11.56 -2.19 5.87
C ARG A 268 -11.76 -1.79 7.33
N LYS A 269 -11.67 -0.49 7.59
CA LYS A 269 -11.90 0.12 8.89
C LYS A 269 -13.26 0.82 8.89
N VAL A 270 -14.14 0.42 9.81
CA VAL A 270 -15.49 0.98 9.97
C VAL A 270 -15.65 1.53 11.38
N ARG A 271 -16.24 2.73 11.50
CA ARG A 271 -16.53 3.33 12.81
C ARG A 271 -17.99 3.03 13.16
N VAL A 272 -18.20 2.30 14.26
CA VAL A 272 -19.53 1.96 14.79
C VAL A 272 -19.66 2.61 16.15
N GLY A 273 -20.36 3.74 16.21
CA GLY A 273 -20.49 4.55 17.42
C GLY A 273 -19.13 5.04 17.95
N LYS A 274 -18.80 4.70 19.21
CA LYS A 274 -17.52 5.06 19.85
C LYS A 274 -16.38 4.07 19.57
N LYS A 275 -16.63 2.96 18.87
CA LYS A 275 -15.64 1.91 18.62
C LYS A 275 -15.27 1.82 17.14
N VAL A 276 -14.04 1.40 16.89
CA VAL A 276 -13.51 1.12 15.54
C VAL A 276 -13.48 -0.40 15.38
N VAL A 277 -14.16 -0.88 14.35
CA VAL A 277 -14.20 -2.30 13.95
C VAL A 277 -13.52 -2.45 12.60
N PHE A 278 -12.89 -3.60 12.40
CA PHE A 278 -12.19 -3.96 11.20
C PHE A 278 -12.90 -5.16 10.56
N GLU A 279 -12.90 -5.21 9.22
CA GLU A 279 -13.52 -6.27 8.44
C GLU A 279 -12.60 -6.66 7.28
N PRO A 280 -12.33 -7.96 7.02
CA PRO A 280 -11.48 -8.39 5.92
C PRO A 280 -12.18 -8.12 4.59
N ILE A 281 -11.41 -7.71 3.58
CA ILE A 281 -11.91 -7.49 2.22
C ILE A 281 -11.75 -8.82 1.47
N GLU A 282 -12.86 -9.52 1.20
CA GLU A 282 -12.84 -10.70 0.35
C GLU A 282 -12.44 -10.33 -1.09
N PRO A 283 -11.54 -11.09 -1.74
CA PRO A 283 -11.23 -10.87 -3.14
C PRO A 283 -12.42 -11.28 -4.02
N ARG A 284 -12.78 -10.42 -4.99
CA ARG A 284 -13.58 -10.88 -6.14
C ARG A 284 -12.77 -11.96 -6.87
N PRO A 285 -13.35 -13.11 -7.24
CA PRO A 285 -12.67 -14.08 -8.07
C PRO A 285 -12.51 -13.48 -9.47
N ASP A 286 -11.29 -13.06 -9.80
CA ASP A 286 -10.92 -12.74 -11.17
C ASP A 286 -10.95 -14.04 -11.98
N GLY A 287 -11.89 -14.10 -12.92
CA GLY A 287 -11.95 -15.15 -13.92
C GLY A 287 -10.70 -15.13 -14.79
N THR A 288 -10.00 -16.24 -14.82
CA THR A 288 -9.10 -16.60 -15.93
C THR A 288 -9.65 -17.86 -16.57
N GLY A 289 -10.12 -17.71 -17.81
CA GLY A 289 -10.61 -18.82 -18.62
C GLY A 289 -9.50 -19.68 -19.24
N ALA A 290 -9.89 -20.88 -19.65
CA ALA A 290 -9.32 -21.66 -20.75
C ALA A 290 -10.38 -22.73 -21.08
N LYS A 291 -11.03 -22.64 -22.24
CA LYS A 291 -10.76 -23.49 -23.42
C LYS A 291 -10.82 -24.99 -23.12
N GLY A 292 -11.86 -25.60 -23.67
CA GLY A 292 -12.17 -27.03 -23.74
C GLY A 292 -13.59 -27.15 -24.26
#